data_AF-A0A8J4LKT2-F1
#
_entry.id   AF-A0A8J4LKT2-F1
#
_cell.length_a   1.000
_cell.length_b   1.000
_cell.length_c   1.000
_cell.angle_alpha   90.00
_cell.angle_beta   90.00
_cell.angle_gamma   90.00
#
_symmetry.space_group_name_H-M   'P 1'
#
loop_
_entity.id
_entity.type
_entity.pdbx_description
1 polymer ?
#
loop_
_entity_poly.entity_id
_entity_poly.type
_entity_poly.pdbx_seq_one_letter_code
_entity_poly.pdbx_strand_id
1 'polypeptide(L)'
;MSAASYYSVPGASAAAAAPSTRFTPADFRYNGRVALALLPCLLTVAIIGGASVLSCLTVGAMVVYLMDALQYREGAFTCAWLTLACTDVAFIVSLLTSSDAPVMLQICMIFAMIFLSVLTGMWASLQFKWLQMQYPAAAIYFERCVLTASLPLAAVIHCLGFATFVPYSEVPYYLAIVLLALYYLLGRPLMSSFYNMKAGPAALGGGPAVGSEAVVQTRADGALMAGLVVCLPVATYAAVHWIVLTFPLHLYSVLLLAGSMPLCLALLPGGMWWLAPAMPAPVNAGGGGSGSATGDGPSYGSTPYIATPSRGLAGFLRKTILAGALLVALVGFEGRVVFHGFGQYIQLPPPWNWLAVTFALFGCAVVLLLHLTGALGATVDVTVAGSFLLLCTTAGSLAAGVPFAWLPAPLLAACGLSLFYESRSLREYMVFVVGAFLTCVWFMRHHYWFLDIMVSGMRLHTICKLAVAALVPALTVPGLVIARVNAHIVGGLLVMQAVLLCIMEERLYAAGNADGAPEPMYPGYLVLATSLGGLAAARLLTGRGRLSPLVSWLLHSLYGAKAAILIIPEGNLITAAALLLGATIAPYFFYGPSWLHNTP
;
A
#
# COMPACT_ATOMS: atom_id res chain seq x y z
N MET A 1 -47.49 50.16 42.66
CA MET A 1 -47.09 48.83 42.14
C MET A 1 -48.01 48.53 40.96
N SER A 2 -47.73 49.10 39.78
CA SER A 2 -46.81 48.64 38.72
C SER A 2 -47.41 47.49 37.90
N ALA A 3 -48.08 47.86 36.80
CA ALA A 3 -48.44 46.98 35.68
C ALA A 3 -48.67 47.82 34.41
N ALA A 4 -48.19 47.28 33.28
CA ALA A 4 -48.57 47.56 31.88
C ALA A 4 -48.21 48.96 31.29
N SER A 5 -47.79 49.16 30.04
CA SER A 5 -47.51 48.27 28.89
C SER A 5 -47.07 49.13 27.68
N TYR A 6 -46.36 48.50 26.72
CA TYR A 6 -46.18 48.85 25.30
C TYR A 6 -45.47 50.16 24.89
N TYR A 7 -44.30 50.01 24.24
CA TYR A 7 -44.04 50.53 22.89
C TYR A 7 -43.04 49.64 22.15
N SER A 8 -43.45 49.21 20.95
CA SER A 8 -42.68 48.50 19.94
C SER A 8 -41.69 49.43 19.23
N VAL A 9 -40.45 48.99 19.05
CA VAL A 9 -39.53 49.55 18.04
C VAL A 9 -39.41 48.55 16.88
N PRO A 10 -39.80 48.92 15.66
CA PRO A 10 -39.57 48.12 14.47
C PRO A 10 -38.16 48.39 13.89
N GLY A 11 -37.54 47.35 13.34
CA GLY A 11 -36.39 47.52 12.43
C GLY A 11 -35.01 47.26 13.03
N ALA A 12 -34.74 46.02 13.42
CA ALA A 12 -33.40 45.46 13.21
C ALA A 12 -33.51 44.56 11.99
N SER A 13 -33.12 45.10 10.84
CA SER A 13 -32.87 44.36 9.62
C SER A 13 -32.04 43.12 9.98
N ALA A 14 -32.63 41.94 9.78
CA ALA A 14 -31.87 40.71 9.69
C ALA A 14 -30.79 40.95 8.65
N ALA A 15 -29.54 41.09 9.10
CA ALA A 15 -28.40 41.10 8.20
C ALA A 15 -28.54 39.84 7.36
N ALA A 16 -28.85 40.01 6.08
CA ALA A 16 -28.91 38.92 5.13
C ALA A 16 -27.56 38.19 5.23
N ALA A 17 -27.58 36.98 5.80
CA ALA A 17 -26.40 36.16 5.89
C ALA A 17 -25.86 36.01 4.47
N ALA A 18 -24.67 36.57 4.23
CA ALA A 18 -24.01 36.45 2.93
C ALA A 18 -24.01 34.97 2.53
N PRO A 19 -24.34 34.63 1.27
CA PRO A 19 -24.30 33.25 0.82
C PRO A 19 -22.88 32.73 1.05
N SER A 20 -22.71 31.85 2.03
CA SER A 20 -21.43 31.25 2.34
C SER A 20 -20.94 30.56 1.08
N THR A 21 -19.83 31.03 0.51
CA THR A 21 -19.29 30.46 -0.72
C THR A 21 -18.88 29.02 -0.45
N ARG A 22 -19.35 28.12 -1.34
CA ARG A 22 -19.03 26.69 -1.29
C ARG A 22 -17.53 26.41 -1.51
N PHE A 23 -16.80 27.37 -2.06
CA PHE A 23 -15.35 27.35 -2.23
C PHE A 23 -14.62 28.12 -1.13
N THR A 24 -13.54 27.55 -0.61
CA THR A 24 -12.60 28.18 0.33
C THR A 24 -11.16 27.94 -0.13
N PRO A 25 -10.37 29.01 -0.39
CA PRO A 25 -8.94 28.89 -0.64
C PRO A 25 -8.25 28.20 0.55
N ALA A 26 -7.46 27.16 0.27
CA ALA A 26 -6.81 26.35 1.28
C ALA A 26 -5.51 25.75 0.72
N ASP A 27 -4.67 25.22 1.60
CA ASP A 27 -3.49 24.48 1.15
C ASP A 27 -3.92 23.15 0.52
N PHE A 28 -3.24 22.74 -0.55
CA PHE A 28 -3.60 21.53 -1.28
C PHE A 28 -3.37 20.27 -0.42
N ARG A 29 -4.46 19.61 -0.03
CA ARG A 29 -4.43 18.51 0.95
C ARG A 29 -3.67 17.28 0.46
N TYR A 30 -3.65 17.03 -0.85
CA TYR A 30 -3.13 15.80 -1.45
C TYR A 30 -1.72 15.93 -2.03
N ASN A 31 -0.99 16.98 -1.64
CA ASN A 31 0.32 17.30 -2.22
C ASN A 31 1.29 16.09 -2.19
N GLY A 32 1.42 15.42 -1.05
CA GLY A 32 2.28 14.25 -0.92
C GLY A 32 1.83 13.04 -1.76
N ARG A 33 0.52 12.86 -1.97
CA ARG A 33 -0.01 11.74 -2.76
C ARG A 33 0.26 11.93 -4.25
N VAL A 34 0.09 13.15 -4.72
CA VAL A 34 0.39 13.52 -6.11
C VAL A 34 1.90 13.49 -6.36
N ALA A 35 2.70 14.00 -5.43
CA ALA A 35 4.16 13.94 -5.52
C ALA A 35 4.68 12.50 -5.66
N LEU A 36 4.13 11.56 -4.88
CA LEU A 36 4.47 10.13 -4.99
C LEU A 36 4.09 9.51 -6.35
N ALA A 37 3.15 10.10 -7.09
CA ALA A 37 2.78 9.65 -8.43
C ALA A 37 3.62 10.33 -9.52
N LEU A 38 3.82 11.65 -9.45
CA LEU A 38 4.43 12.44 -10.52
C LEU A 38 5.96 12.52 -10.45
N LEU A 39 6.56 12.59 -9.25
CA LEU A 39 8.01 12.72 -9.12
C LEU A 39 8.78 11.52 -9.69
N PRO A 40 8.36 10.26 -9.44
CA PRO A 40 9.03 9.11 -10.07
C PRO A 40 8.83 9.09 -11.59
N CYS A 41 7.72 9.65 -12.10
CA CYS A 41 7.51 9.83 -13.54
C CYS A 41 8.50 10.84 -14.13
N LEU A 42 8.66 12.00 -13.50
CA LEU A 42 9.63 13.02 -13.92
C LEU A 42 11.06 12.49 -13.89
N LEU A 43 11.41 11.71 -12.86
CA LEU A 43 12.70 11.04 -12.76
C LEU A 43 12.91 10.04 -13.91
N THR A 44 11.90 9.22 -14.20
CA THR A 44 11.94 8.24 -15.29
C THR A 44 12.17 8.93 -16.64
N VAL A 45 11.45 10.01 -16.91
CA VAL A 45 11.65 10.80 -18.12
C VAL A 45 13.03 11.44 -18.14
N ALA A 46 13.53 11.96 -17.03
CA ALA A 46 14.88 12.53 -16.96
C ALA A 46 15.96 11.48 -17.26
N ILE A 47 15.77 10.23 -16.81
CA ILE A 47 16.67 9.11 -17.12
C ILE A 47 16.61 8.78 -18.62
N ILE A 48 15.40 8.63 -19.17
CA ILE A 48 15.21 8.27 -20.59
C ILE A 48 15.68 9.40 -21.53
N GLY A 49 15.39 10.65 -21.19
CA GLY A 49 15.76 11.84 -21.95
C GLY A 49 17.20 12.31 -21.74
N GLY A 50 17.93 11.67 -20.83
CA GLY A 50 19.35 11.93 -20.59
C GLY A 50 19.67 13.30 -20.01
N ALA A 51 20.90 13.76 -20.25
CA ALA A 51 21.46 14.94 -19.61
C ALA A 51 20.74 16.26 -19.95
N SER A 52 20.22 16.41 -21.18
CA SER A 52 19.49 17.61 -21.60
C SER A 52 18.22 17.81 -20.78
N VAL A 53 17.39 16.77 -20.66
CA VAL A 53 16.15 16.80 -19.88
C VAL A 53 16.43 16.99 -18.39
N LEU A 54 17.41 16.28 -17.84
CA LEU A 54 17.81 16.42 -16.44
C LEU A 54 18.33 17.84 -16.12
N SER A 55 19.15 18.41 -17.00
CA SER A 55 19.65 19.79 -16.83
C SER A 55 18.53 20.83 -16.91
N CYS A 56 17.59 20.70 -17.84
CA CYS A 56 16.42 21.58 -17.92
C CYS A 56 15.59 21.54 -16.64
N LEU A 57 15.29 20.35 -16.12
CA LEU A 57 14.51 20.18 -14.88
C LEU A 57 15.24 20.74 -13.66
N THR A 58 16.55 20.46 -13.52
CA THR A 58 17.34 20.90 -12.36
C THR A 58 17.56 22.41 -12.36
N VAL A 59 18.03 22.99 -13.47
CA VAL A 59 18.23 24.45 -13.59
C VAL A 59 16.89 25.18 -13.48
N GLY A 60 15.85 24.69 -14.13
CA GLY A 60 14.52 25.28 -14.05
C GLY A 60 13.95 25.25 -12.63
N ALA A 61 14.10 24.14 -11.90
CA ALA A 61 13.71 24.06 -10.49
C ALA A 61 14.48 25.07 -9.62
N MET A 62 15.79 25.27 -9.86
CA MET A 62 16.58 26.28 -9.17
C MET A 62 16.07 27.69 -9.45
N VAL A 63 15.72 28.00 -10.70
CA VAL A 63 15.19 29.32 -11.08
C VAL A 63 13.82 29.56 -10.45
N VAL A 64 12.92 28.56 -10.48
CA VAL A 64 11.61 28.65 -9.81
C VAL A 64 11.77 28.90 -8.31
N TYR A 65 12.68 28.16 -7.65
CA TYR A 65 12.99 28.35 -6.24
C TYR A 65 13.53 29.76 -5.96
N LEU A 66 14.44 30.28 -6.80
CA LEU A 66 14.97 31.63 -6.64
C LEU A 66 13.86 32.69 -6.79
N MET A 67 12.97 32.55 -7.78
CA MET A 67 11.85 33.47 -7.96
C MET A 67 10.87 33.44 -6.78
N ASP A 68 10.61 32.25 -6.23
CA ASP A 68 9.77 32.09 -5.03
C ASP A 68 10.44 32.68 -3.78
N ALA A 69 11.75 32.48 -3.62
CA ALA A 69 12.54 33.09 -2.55
C ALA A 69 12.52 34.63 -2.60
N LEU A 70 12.50 35.21 -3.81
CA LEU A 70 12.34 36.64 -4.06
C LEU A 70 10.89 37.15 -3.90
N GLN A 71 9.95 36.27 -3.54
CA GLN A 71 8.52 36.56 -3.42
C GLN A 71 7.84 37.02 -4.73
N TYR A 72 8.48 36.81 -5.90
CA TYR A 72 7.91 37.14 -7.19
C TYR A 72 7.05 35.99 -7.73
N ARG A 73 5.82 35.87 -7.20
CA ARG A 73 4.92 34.71 -7.41
C ARG A 73 4.54 34.48 -8.88
N GLU A 74 4.28 35.55 -9.64
CA GLU A 74 3.95 35.45 -11.07
C GLU A 74 5.16 35.01 -11.90
N GLY A 75 6.36 35.46 -11.54
CA GLY A 75 7.61 34.97 -12.12
C GLY A 75 7.85 33.49 -11.83
N ALA A 76 7.68 33.07 -10.59
CA ALA A 76 7.82 31.66 -10.21
C ALA A 76 6.84 30.77 -10.99
N PHE A 77 5.58 31.21 -11.14
CA PHE A 77 4.56 30.51 -11.93
C PHE A 77 4.94 30.39 -13.41
N THR A 78 5.36 31.49 -14.04
CA THR A 78 5.75 31.50 -15.46
C THR A 78 7.03 30.69 -15.70
N CYS A 79 8.03 30.80 -14.83
CA CYS A 79 9.24 29.98 -14.87
C CYS A 79 8.94 28.48 -14.75
N ALA A 80 7.96 28.09 -13.93
CA ALA A 80 7.59 26.68 -13.79
C ALA A 80 7.03 26.10 -15.10
N TRP A 81 6.09 26.79 -15.75
CA TRP A 81 5.54 26.36 -17.04
C TRP A 81 6.58 26.41 -18.17
N LEU A 82 7.42 27.45 -18.19
CA LEU A 82 8.50 27.56 -19.18
C LEU A 82 9.52 26.42 -19.03
N THR A 83 9.88 26.06 -17.79
CA THR A 83 10.77 24.92 -17.51
C THR A 83 10.21 23.63 -18.10
N LEU A 84 8.92 23.36 -17.89
CA LEU A 84 8.26 22.16 -18.41
C LEU A 84 8.21 22.16 -19.94
N ALA A 85 7.89 23.30 -20.57
CA ALA A 85 7.92 23.43 -22.02
C ALA A 85 9.34 23.23 -22.61
N CYS A 86 10.37 23.80 -21.99
CA CYS A 86 11.76 23.57 -22.39
C CYS A 86 12.17 22.10 -22.22
N THR A 87 11.67 21.45 -21.17
CA THR A 87 11.91 20.02 -20.91
C THR A 87 11.27 19.15 -22.00
N ASP A 88 10.05 19.47 -22.45
CA ASP A 88 9.39 18.77 -23.56
C ASP A 88 10.19 18.90 -24.86
N VAL A 89 10.67 20.11 -25.19
CA VAL A 89 11.52 20.34 -26.37
C VAL A 89 12.81 19.54 -26.28
N ALA A 90 13.50 19.58 -25.12
CA ALA A 90 14.72 18.81 -24.90
C ALA A 90 14.50 17.30 -25.07
N PHE A 91 13.38 16.78 -24.55
CA PHE A 91 13.01 15.38 -24.67
C PHE A 91 12.70 14.99 -26.12
N ILE A 92 11.92 15.80 -26.84
CA ILE A 92 11.58 15.56 -28.25
C ILE A 92 12.85 15.53 -29.10
N VAL A 93 13.74 16.50 -28.93
CA VAL A 93 15.01 16.53 -29.67
C VAL A 93 15.82 15.28 -29.36
N SER A 94 16.02 14.93 -28.08
CA SER A 94 16.75 13.73 -27.68
C SER A 94 16.16 12.45 -28.26
N LEU A 95 14.82 12.33 -28.27
CA LEU A 95 14.13 11.16 -28.78
C LEU A 95 14.31 11.04 -30.30
N LEU A 96 14.17 12.13 -31.04
CA LEU A 96 14.29 12.13 -32.51
C LEU A 96 15.72 11.95 -33.00
N THR A 97 16.73 12.39 -32.24
CA THR A 97 18.14 12.30 -32.67
C THR A 97 18.82 11.00 -32.27
N SER A 98 18.38 10.38 -31.17
CA SER A 98 19.15 9.31 -30.53
C SER A 98 18.40 7.98 -30.41
N SER A 99 17.10 7.93 -30.70
CA SER A 99 16.29 6.71 -30.53
C SER A 99 16.05 5.98 -31.85
N ASP A 100 16.36 4.68 -31.86
CA ASP A 100 16.01 3.75 -32.95
C ASP A 100 14.59 3.16 -32.79
N ALA A 101 13.80 3.65 -31.83
CA ALA A 101 12.45 3.16 -31.58
C ALA A 101 11.52 3.36 -32.79
N PRO A 102 10.52 2.49 -33.02
CA PRO A 102 9.57 2.66 -34.10
C PRO A 102 8.78 3.97 -33.95
N VAL A 103 8.47 4.62 -35.07
CA VAL A 103 7.84 5.96 -35.11
C VAL A 103 6.58 6.06 -34.26
N MET A 104 5.74 5.02 -34.27
CA MET A 104 4.51 5.00 -33.46
C MET A 104 4.82 5.07 -31.95
N LEU A 105 5.85 4.34 -31.49
CA LEU A 105 6.27 4.40 -30.09
C LEU A 105 6.84 5.78 -29.75
N GLN A 106 7.62 6.37 -30.65
CA GLN A 106 8.14 7.72 -30.45
C GLN A 106 7.00 8.75 -30.30
N ILE A 107 5.97 8.68 -31.14
CA ILE A 107 4.78 9.53 -31.05
C ILE A 107 4.08 9.33 -29.69
N CYS A 108 3.84 8.09 -29.27
CA CYS A 108 3.23 7.79 -27.98
C CYS A 108 4.05 8.32 -26.79
N MET A 109 5.38 8.23 -26.84
CA MET A 109 6.28 8.75 -25.82
C MET A 109 6.21 10.28 -25.72
N ILE A 110 6.15 10.97 -26.86
CA ILE A 110 5.99 12.44 -26.89
C ILE A 110 4.66 12.84 -26.25
N PHE A 111 3.56 12.16 -26.60
CA PHE A 111 2.26 12.42 -25.97
C PHE A 111 2.27 12.17 -24.46
N ALA A 112 2.87 11.07 -24.01
CA ALA A 112 3.00 10.76 -22.59
C ALA A 112 3.81 11.83 -21.84
N MET A 113 4.89 12.32 -22.45
CA MET A 113 5.73 13.37 -21.87
C MET A 113 5.00 14.71 -21.78
N ILE A 114 4.38 15.17 -22.86
CA ILE A 114 3.59 16.42 -22.86
C ILE A 114 2.48 16.32 -21.81
N PHE A 115 1.83 15.17 -21.68
CA PHE A 115 0.79 14.97 -20.67
C PHE A 115 1.35 15.03 -19.24
N LEU A 116 2.54 14.48 -18.99
CA LEU A 116 3.24 14.61 -17.71
C LEU A 116 3.59 16.07 -17.39
N SER A 117 4.13 16.80 -18.36
CA SER A 117 4.46 18.21 -18.21
C SER A 117 3.23 19.04 -17.89
N VAL A 118 2.13 18.85 -18.63
CA VAL A 118 0.86 19.55 -18.35
C VAL A 118 0.33 19.22 -16.95
N LEU A 119 0.33 17.94 -16.56
CA LEU A 119 -0.18 17.54 -15.24
C LEU A 119 0.68 18.06 -14.09
N THR A 120 2.00 18.06 -14.28
CA THR A 120 2.97 18.65 -13.34
C THR A 120 2.78 20.16 -13.24
N GLY A 121 2.54 20.84 -14.36
CA GLY A 121 2.22 22.27 -14.40
C GLY A 121 0.91 22.59 -13.67
N MET A 122 -0.14 21.79 -13.85
CA MET A 122 -1.39 21.91 -13.09
C MET A 122 -1.16 21.71 -11.58
N TRP A 123 -0.35 20.72 -11.20
CA TRP A 123 0.01 20.46 -9.81
C TRP A 123 0.81 21.60 -9.17
N ALA A 124 1.78 22.17 -9.91
CA ALA A 124 2.53 23.35 -9.47
C ALA A 124 1.61 24.58 -9.35
N SER A 125 0.67 24.75 -10.29
CA SER A 125 -0.29 25.86 -10.31
C SER A 125 -1.18 25.88 -9.05
N LEU A 126 -1.55 24.72 -8.51
CA LEU A 126 -2.35 24.60 -7.29
C LEU A 126 -1.66 25.15 -6.03
N GLN A 127 -0.33 25.29 -6.04
CA GLN A 127 0.42 25.82 -4.89
C GLN A 127 0.27 27.34 -4.74
N PHE A 128 -0.13 28.04 -5.81
CA PHE A 128 -0.25 29.50 -5.81
C PHE A 128 -1.63 29.96 -5.29
N LYS A 129 -1.67 30.51 -4.07
CA LYS A 129 -2.93 31.01 -3.46
C LYS A 129 -3.64 32.10 -4.27
N TRP A 130 -2.88 32.94 -4.97
CA TRP A 130 -3.44 33.97 -5.85
C TRP A 130 -4.31 33.37 -6.96
N LEU A 131 -3.88 32.26 -7.57
CA LEU A 131 -4.63 31.57 -8.61
C LEU A 131 -5.96 31.03 -8.06
N GLN A 132 -5.94 30.49 -6.84
CA GLN A 132 -7.15 29.99 -6.17
C GLN A 132 -8.15 31.10 -5.88
N MET A 133 -7.69 32.31 -5.56
CA MET A 133 -8.56 33.45 -5.25
C MET A 133 -9.14 34.10 -6.51
N GLN A 134 -8.35 34.25 -7.57
CA GLN A 134 -8.80 34.89 -8.81
C GLN A 134 -9.57 33.95 -9.73
N TYR A 135 -9.17 32.67 -9.80
CA TYR A 135 -9.73 31.68 -10.72
C TYR A 135 -10.12 30.39 -9.97
N PRO A 136 -11.12 30.44 -9.07
CA PRO A 136 -11.51 29.29 -8.24
C PRO A 136 -11.98 28.08 -9.06
N ALA A 137 -12.66 28.32 -10.20
CA ALA A 137 -13.09 27.25 -11.10
C ALA A 137 -11.90 26.50 -11.72
N ALA A 138 -10.82 27.21 -12.08
CA ALA A 138 -9.61 26.60 -12.61
C ALA A 138 -8.91 25.75 -11.54
N ALA A 139 -8.86 26.21 -10.29
CA ALA A 139 -8.28 25.44 -9.18
C ALA A 139 -9.03 24.11 -8.93
N ILE A 140 -10.37 24.11 -8.96
CA ILE A 140 -11.16 22.88 -8.84
C ILE A 140 -10.91 21.94 -10.04
N TYR A 141 -10.84 22.50 -11.25
CA TYR A 141 -10.57 21.71 -12.45
C TYR A 141 -9.17 21.08 -12.41
N PHE A 142 -8.14 21.84 -12.04
CA PHE A 142 -6.78 21.33 -11.87
C PHE A 142 -6.70 20.27 -10.78
N GLU A 143 -7.35 20.47 -9.62
CA GLU A 143 -7.42 19.44 -8.58
C GLU A 143 -8.02 18.14 -9.13
N ARG A 144 -9.13 18.24 -9.87
CA ARG A 144 -9.77 17.07 -10.47
C ARG A 144 -8.87 16.39 -11.48
N CYS A 145 -8.29 17.11 -12.44
CA CYS A 145 -7.39 16.55 -13.44
C CYS A 145 -6.16 15.88 -12.80
N VAL A 146 -5.51 16.55 -11.85
CA VAL A 146 -4.32 16.02 -11.18
C VAL A 146 -4.64 14.74 -10.41
N LEU A 147 -5.77 14.68 -9.71
CA LEU A 147 -6.16 13.50 -8.95
C LEU A 147 -6.73 12.36 -9.82
N THR A 148 -7.33 12.67 -10.97
CA THR A 148 -7.87 11.63 -11.87
C THR A 148 -6.84 11.08 -12.85
N ALA A 149 -6.01 11.94 -13.42
CA ALA A 149 -5.12 11.58 -14.52
C ALA A 149 -3.73 11.12 -14.09
N SER A 150 -3.34 11.35 -12.84
CA SER A 150 -2.02 10.94 -12.32
C SER A 150 -1.83 9.43 -12.32
N LEU A 151 -2.86 8.66 -11.95
CA LEU A 151 -2.78 7.19 -11.95
C LEU A 151 -2.57 6.58 -13.36
N PRO A 152 -3.40 6.88 -14.38
CA PRO A 152 -3.18 6.32 -15.72
C PRO A 152 -1.86 6.78 -16.34
N LEU A 153 -1.45 8.04 -16.12
CA LEU A 153 -0.16 8.53 -16.59
C LEU A 153 1.00 7.79 -15.93
N ALA A 154 0.97 7.68 -14.60
CA ALA A 154 2.00 6.97 -13.84
C ALA A 154 2.09 5.50 -14.26
N ALA A 155 0.97 4.88 -14.61
CA ALA A 155 0.93 3.52 -15.14
C ALA A 155 1.80 3.35 -16.39
N VAL A 156 1.69 4.29 -17.34
CA VAL A 156 2.46 4.27 -18.60
C VAL A 156 3.94 4.53 -18.32
N ILE A 157 4.24 5.60 -17.57
CA ILE A 157 5.63 6.04 -17.36
C ILE A 157 6.39 5.07 -16.45
N HIS A 158 5.77 4.56 -15.38
CA HIS A 158 6.41 3.56 -14.54
C HIS A 158 6.65 2.24 -15.27
N CYS A 159 5.79 1.83 -16.22
CA CYS A 159 6.05 0.65 -17.03
C CYS A 159 7.35 0.82 -17.85
N LEU A 160 7.57 2.01 -18.41
CA LEU A 160 8.80 2.35 -19.14
C LEU A 160 10.00 2.43 -18.20
N GLY A 161 9.84 3.05 -17.03
CA GLY A 161 10.90 3.16 -16.04
C GLY A 161 11.32 1.81 -15.45
N PHE A 162 10.39 0.91 -15.16
CA PHE A 162 10.75 -0.43 -14.69
C PHE A 162 11.51 -1.22 -15.74
N ALA A 163 11.18 -1.05 -17.02
CA ALA A 163 11.89 -1.70 -18.12
C ALA A 163 13.36 -1.26 -18.25
N THR A 164 13.79 -0.15 -17.64
CA THR A 164 15.20 0.27 -17.63
C THR A 164 16.02 -0.34 -16.49
N PHE A 165 15.39 -0.86 -15.44
CA PHE A 165 16.07 -1.34 -14.22
C PHE A 165 15.84 -2.82 -13.91
N VAL A 166 14.80 -3.42 -14.48
CA VAL A 166 14.34 -4.76 -14.14
C VAL A 166 14.17 -5.57 -15.43
N PRO A 167 14.45 -6.89 -15.42
CA PRO A 167 14.14 -7.75 -16.55
C PRO A 167 12.68 -7.61 -17.00
N TYR A 168 12.46 -7.54 -18.31
CA TYR A 168 11.12 -7.34 -18.90
C TYR A 168 10.07 -8.35 -18.41
N SER A 169 10.50 -9.57 -18.05
CA SER A 169 9.63 -10.63 -17.53
C SER A 169 9.00 -10.32 -16.16
N GLU A 170 9.64 -9.45 -15.37
CA GLU A 170 9.19 -9.11 -14.02
C GLU A 170 8.42 -7.78 -13.96
N VAL A 171 8.60 -6.88 -14.94
CA VAL A 171 7.94 -5.55 -15.01
C VAL A 171 6.44 -5.58 -14.67
N PRO A 172 5.62 -6.53 -15.16
CA PRO A 172 4.20 -6.58 -14.85
C PRO A 172 3.89 -6.74 -13.36
N TYR A 173 4.73 -7.45 -12.60
CA TYR A 173 4.55 -7.67 -11.17
C TYR A 173 4.86 -6.40 -10.36
N TYR A 174 5.93 -5.69 -10.71
CA TYR A 174 6.25 -4.39 -10.10
C TYR A 174 5.17 -3.34 -10.43
N LEU A 175 4.73 -3.32 -11.69
CA LEU A 175 3.65 -2.44 -12.13
C LEU A 175 2.36 -2.70 -11.34
N ALA A 176 1.98 -3.96 -11.13
CA ALA A 176 0.85 -4.37 -10.31
C ALA A 176 0.91 -3.78 -8.88
N ILE A 177 2.06 -3.89 -8.21
CA ILE A 177 2.24 -3.39 -6.84
C ILE A 177 2.12 -1.86 -6.80
N VAL A 178 2.79 -1.15 -7.73
CA VAL A 178 2.77 0.31 -7.78
C VAL A 178 1.38 0.83 -8.13
N LEU A 179 0.69 0.21 -9.08
CA LEU A 179 -0.69 0.58 -9.42
C LEU A 179 -1.65 0.40 -8.26
N LEU A 180 -1.51 -0.68 -7.49
CA LEU A 180 -2.31 -0.90 -6.29
C LEU A 180 -2.04 0.18 -5.23
N ALA A 181 -0.77 0.54 -5.02
CA ALA A 181 -0.39 1.61 -4.10
C ALA A 181 -0.92 2.98 -4.55
N LEU A 182 -0.81 3.30 -5.83
CA LEU A 182 -1.36 4.55 -6.39
C LEU A 182 -2.89 4.56 -6.32
N TYR A 183 -3.56 3.43 -6.55
CA TYR A 183 -5.01 3.31 -6.38
C TYR A 183 -5.44 3.53 -4.94
N TYR A 184 -4.69 3.00 -3.97
CA TYR A 184 -4.93 3.27 -2.55
C TYR A 184 -4.86 4.77 -2.24
N LEU A 185 -3.87 5.48 -2.81
CA LEU A 185 -3.63 6.89 -2.57
C LEU A 185 -4.63 7.81 -3.29
N LEU A 186 -4.96 7.48 -4.54
CA LEU A 186 -5.64 8.38 -5.47
C LEU A 186 -7.01 7.87 -5.93
N GLY A 187 -7.24 6.56 -6.01
CA GLY A 187 -8.48 5.96 -6.58
C GLY A 187 -9.65 5.80 -5.61
N ARG A 188 -9.45 6.18 -4.34
CA ARG A 188 -10.50 6.22 -3.31
C ARG A 188 -11.31 7.52 -3.41
N PRO A 189 -12.55 7.58 -2.89
CA PRO A 189 -13.33 8.80 -2.94
C PRO A 189 -12.64 9.89 -2.11
N LEU A 190 -12.03 10.86 -2.80
CA LEU A 190 -11.32 12.00 -2.21
C LEU A 190 -12.26 13.19 -2.12
N MET A 191 -12.24 13.87 -0.97
CA MET A 191 -12.95 15.14 -0.78
C MET A 191 -12.12 16.28 -1.37
N SER A 192 -12.73 17.24 -2.06
CA SER A 192 -12.01 18.40 -2.60
C SER A 192 -11.34 19.19 -1.49
N SER A 193 -10.11 19.63 -1.75
CA SER A 193 -9.30 20.46 -0.83
C SER A 193 -9.93 21.83 -0.61
N PHE A 194 -10.72 22.31 -1.58
CA PHE A 194 -11.29 23.65 -1.59
C PHE A 194 -12.78 23.69 -1.23
N TYR A 195 -13.36 22.54 -0.83
CA TYR A 195 -14.78 22.46 -0.49
C TYR A 195 -15.06 22.95 0.94
N ASN A 196 -15.95 23.92 1.07
CA ASN A 196 -16.37 24.45 2.35
C ASN A 196 -17.51 23.61 2.95
N MET A 197 -17.16 22.69 3.86
CA MET A 197 -18.14 21.86 4.56
C MET A 197 -19.15 22.68 5.38
N LYS A 198 -18.80 23.89 5.84
CA LYS A 198 -19.69 24.73 6.66
C LYS A 198 -20.71 25.52 5.81
N ALA A 199 -20.52 25.57 4.49
CA ALA A 199 -21.38 26.28 3.55
C ALA A 199 -22.42 25.38 2.85
N GLY A 200 -22.46 24.08 3.17
CA GLY A 200 -23.48 23.17 2.66
C GLY A 200 -24.87 23.47 3.24
N PRO A 201 -25.96 23.09 2.55
CA PRO A 201 -27.29 23.19 3.15
C PRO A 201 -27.28 22.46 4.49
N ALA A 202 -27.85 23.08 5.52
CA ALA A 202 -28.03 22.41 6.80
C ALA A 202 -28.89 21.16 6.55
N ALA A 203 -28.34 19.97 6.84
CA ALA A 203 -29.16 18.78 6.90
C ALA A 203 -30.21 19.01 8.01
N LEU A 204 -31.45 18.57 7.78
CA LEU A 204 -32.48 18.56 8.82
C LEU A 204 -31.93 17.72 9.99
N GLY A 205 -31.51 18.36 11.08
CA GLY A 205 -30.72 17.75 12.16
C GLY A 205 -29.39 18.44 12.51
N GLY A 206 -29.04 19.56 11.86
CA GLY A 206 -27.96 20.45 12.29
C GLY A 206 -26.54 20.08 11.86
N GLY A 207 -26.38 19.05 11.01
CA GLY A 207 -25.10 18.71 10.38
C GLY A 207 -24.97 19.25 8.96
N PRO A 208 -23.76 19.55 8.46
CA PRO A 208 -23.57 19.98 7.08
C PRO A 208 -23.88 18.83 6.08
N ALA A 209 -24.79 19.06 5.12
CA ALA A 209 -25.02 18.12 4.03
C ALA A 209 -23.87 18.17 3.01
N VAL A 210 -23.11 17.08 2.90
CA VAL A 210 -22.05 16.92 1.90
C VAL A 210 -22.68 16.66 0.53
N GLY A 211 -22.61 17.63 -0.38
CA GLY A 211 -23.11 17.47 -1.75
C GLY A 211 -22.25 16.54 -2.60
N SER A 212 -22.80 16.03 -3.71
CA SER A 212 -22.05 15.22 -4.70
C SER A 212 -20.85 15.94 -5.29
N GLU A 213 -20.87 17.28 -5.30
CA GLU A 213 -19.77 18.15 -5.74
C GLU A 213 -18.58 18.20 -4.76
N ALA A 214 -18.73 17.68 -3.54
CA ALA A 214 -17.64 17.64 -2.58
C ALA A 214 -16.60 16.56 -2.91
N VAL A 215 -16.98 15.53 -3.68
CA VAL A 215 -16.10 14.44 -4.08
C VAL A 215 -15.45 14.79 -5.42
N VAL A 216 -14.12 14.72 -5.48
CA VAL A 216 -13.36 15.11 -6.68
C VAL A 216 -13.63 14.17 -7.85
N GLN A 217 -13.79 12.87 -7.57
CA GLN A 217 -13.88 11.81 -8.56
C GLN A 217 -15.30 11.29 -8.72
N THR A 218 -15.70 11.03 -9.96
CA THR A 218 -16.96 10.34 -10.25
C THR A 218 -16.79 8.82 -10.13
N ARG A 219 -17.91 8.10 -10.12
CA ARG A 219 -17.90 6.62 -10.12
C ARG A 219 -17.26 6.04 -11.37
N ALA A 220 -17.49 6.69 -12.51
CA ALA A 220 -16.87 6.29 -13.77
C ALA A 220 -15.34 6.40 -13.65
N ASP A 221 -14.84 7.50 -13.08
CA ASP A 221 -13.41 7.69 -12.85
C ASP A 221 -12.85 6.58 -11.94
N GLY A 222 -13.52 6.30 -10.81
CA GLY A 222 -13.12 5.24 -9.87
C GLY A 222 -13.15 3.83 -10.47
N ALA A 223 -14.15 3.53 -11.31
CA ALA A 223 -14.27 2.25 -12.01
C ALA A 223 -13.22 2.10 -13.12
N LEU A 224 -12.94 3.17 -13.88
CA LEU A 224 -11.89 3.17 -14.91
C LEU A 224 -10.50 2.99 -14.29
N MET A 225 -10.21 3.67 -13.17
CA MET A 225 -8.96 3.44 -12.44
C MET A 225 -8.86 2.01 -11.92
N ALA A 226 -9.93 1.46 -11.36
CA ALA A 226 -9.93 0.07 -10.90
C ALA A 226 -9.71 -0.91 -12.07
N GLY A 227 -10.39 -0.68 -13.21
CA GLY A 227 -10.20 -1.46 -14.43
C GLY A 227 -8.77 -1.40 -14.95
N LEU A 228 -8.14 -0.21 -14.92
CA LEU A 228 -6.74 -0.05 -15.30
C LEU A 228 -5.80 -0.84 -14.37
N VAL A 229 -6.01 -0.75 -13.05
CA VAL A 229 -5.19 -1.47 -12.05
C VAL A 229 -5.31 -2.99 -12.22
N VAL A 230 -6.49 -3.51 -12.56
CA VAL A 230 -6.72 -4.94 -12.78
C VAL A 230 -6.14 -5.41 -14.12
N CYS A 231 -6.41 -4.69 -15.20
CA CYS A 231 -6.15 -5.17 -16.54
C CYS A 231 -4.72 -4.88 -17.02
N LEU A 232 -4.12 -3.75 -16.63
CA LEU A 232 -2.85 -3.32 -17.20
C LEU A 232 -1.67 -4.27 -16.86
N PRO A 233 -1.50 -4.76 -15.62
CA PRO A 233 -0.47 -5.76 -15.33
C PRO A 233 -0.64 -7.05 -16.15
N VAL A 234 -1.87 -7.50 -16.34
CA VAL A 234 -2.16 -8.71 -17.13
C VAL A 234 -1.84 -8.48 -18.61
N ALA A 235 -2.27 -7.34 -19.16
CA ALA A 235 -2.03 -6.96 -20.55
C ALA A 235 -0.53 -6.78 -20.84
N THR A 236 0.21 -6.14 -19.93
CA THR A 236 1.67 -5.98 -20.05
C THR A 236 2.38 -7.33 -19.99
N TYR A 237 1.99 -8.23 -19.08
CA TYR A 237 2.56 -9.59 -19.04
C TYR A 237 2.30 -10.36 -20.34
N ALA A 238 1.06 -10.29 -20.85
CA ALA A 238 0.68 -10.95 -22.09
C ALA A 238 1.41 -10.37 -23.31
N ALA A 239 1.61 -9.05 -23.36
CA ALA A 239 2.36 -8.40 -24.42
C ALA A 239 3.84 -8.82 -24.44
N VAL A 240 4.49 -8.88 -23.26
CA VAL A 240 5.89 -9.30 -23.14
C VAL A 240 6.08 -10.76 -23.56
N HIS A 241 5.14 -11.65 -23.21
CA HIS A 241 5.26 -13.10 -23.44
C HIS A 241 4.32 -13.62 -24.53
N TRP A 242 3.88 -12.78 -25.47
CA TRP A 242 2.77 -13.12 -26.38
C TRP A 242 3.02 -14.41 -27.19
N ILE A 243 4.27 -14.66 -27.58
CA ILE A 243 4.70 -15.84 -28.35
C ILE A 243 4.63 -17.13 -27.51
N VAL A 244 4.92 -17.01 -26.21
CA VAL A 244 5.17 -18.14 -25.28
C VAL A 244 4.00 -18.33 -24.31
N LEU A 245 2.88 -17.64 -24.54
CA LEU A 245 1.74 -17.61 -23.64
C LEU A 245 1.04 -18.97 -23.48
N THR A 246 1.23 -19.86 -24.46
CA THR A 246 0.69 -21.23 -24.47
C THR A 246 1.38 -22.17 -23.49
N PHE A 247 2.59 -21.84 -23.02
CA PHE A 247 3.27 -22.67 -22.03
C PHE A 247 2.60 -22.53 -20.64
N PRO A 248 2.48 -23.64 -19.88
CA PRO A 248 1.71 -23.67 -18.64
C PRO A 248 2.23 -22.66 -17.61
N LEU A 249 3.54 -22.42 -17.56
CA LEU A 249 4.15 -21.42 -16.67
C LEU A 249 3.57 -20.02 -16.91
N HIS A 250 3.48 -19.58 -18.16
CA HIS A 250 2.98 -18.25 -18.51
C HIS A 250 1.46 -18.15 -18.31
N LEU A 251 0.72 -19.24 -18.53
CA LEU A 251 -0.69 -19.30 -18.20
C LEU A 251 -0.94 -19.11 -16.69
N TYR A 252 -0.21 -19.82 -15.83
CA TYR A 252 -0.31 -19.64 -14.37
C TYR A 252 0.07 -18.22 -13.92
N SER A 253 1.01 -17.59 -14.62
CA SER A 253 1.45 -16.22 -14.37
C SER A 253 0.37 -15.20 -14.69
N VAL A 254 -0.31 -15.37 -15.83
CA VAL A 254 -1.48 -14.57 -16.22
C VAL A 254 -2.61 -14.75 -15.20
N LEU A 255 -2.89 -15.99 -14.78
CA LEU A 255 -3.90 -16.27 -13.75
C LEU A 255 -3.53 -15.63 -12.41
N LEU A 256 -2.26 -15.69 -12.01
CA LEU A 256 -1.79 -15.08 -10.78
C LEU A 256 -2.03 -13.56 -10.78
N LEU A 257 -1.68 -12.86 -11.86
CA LEU A 257 -1.91 -11.42 -11.99
C LEU A 257 -3.41 -11.10 -12.09
N ALA A 258 -4.16 -11.85 -12.90
CA ALA A 258 -5.59 -11.64 -13.12
C ALA A 258 -6.44 -11.90 -11.87
N GLY A 259 -6.01 -12.81 -10.99
CA GLY A 259 -6.66 -13.06 -9.70
C GLY A 259 -6.19 -12.12 -8.59
N SER A 260 -4.87 -11.88 -8.47
CA SER A 260 -4.31 -11.12 -7.35
C SER A 260 -4.72 -9.65 -7.34
N MET A 261 -4.76 -8.97 -8.50
CA MET A 261 -5.14 -7.56 -8.57
C MET A 261 -6.58 -7.29 -8.08
N PRO A 262 -7.63 -7.97 -8.61
CA PRO A 262 -8.98 -7.78 -8.11
C PRO A 262 -9.14 -8.28 -6.66
N LEU A 263 -8.41 -9.32 -6.24
CA LEU A 263 -8.40 -9.77 -4.85
C LEU A 263 -7.92 -8.66 -3.91
N CYS A 264 -6.78 -8.04 -4.23
CA CYS A 264 -6.24 -6.92 -3.47
C CYS A 264 -7.20 -5.72 -3.44
N LEU A 265 -7.77 -5.33 -4.59
CA LEU A 265 -8.77 -4.25 -4.64
C LEU A 265 -10.01 -4.55 -3.80
N ALA A 266 -10.47 -5.81 -3.79
CA ALA A 266 -11.63 -6.22 -3.00
C ALA A 266 -11.36 -6.24 -1.50
N LEU A 267 -10.12 -6.54 -1.09
CA LEU A 267 -9.64 -6.49 0.29
C LEU A 267 -9.37 -5.05 0.76
N LEU A 268 -9.00 -4.13 -0.14
CA LEU A 268 -8.79 -2.73 0.21
C LEU A 268 -10.07 -2.11 0.82
N PRO A 269 -9.97 -1.43 1.97
CA PRO A 269 -11.07 -0.63 2.50
C PRO A 269 -11.52 0.41 1.48
N GLY A 270 -12.80 0.39 1.10
CA GLY A 270 -13.33 1.30 0.08
C GLY A 270 -12.78 1.09 -1.34
N GLY A 271 -12.08 -0.02 -1.64
CA GLY A 271 -11.47 -0.26 -2.95
C GLY A 271 -12.49 -0.48 -4.08
N MET A 272 -13.73 -0.81 -3.75
CA MET A 272 -14.83 -0.97 -4.72
C MET A 272 -16.01 -0.04 -4.41
N TRP A 273 -15.70 1.18 -3.97
CA TRP A 273 -16.71 2.19 -3.61
C TRP A 273 -17.63 2.56 -4.79
N TRP A 274 -17.15 2.40 -6.02
CA TRP A 274 -17.89 2.64 -7.26
C TRP A 274 -18.99 1.60 -7.54
N LEU A 275 -18.99 0.43 -6.87
CA LEU A 275 -20.05 -0.60 -6.97
C LEU A 275 -21.29 -0.27 -6.12
N ALA A 276 -21.14 0.46 -5.02
CA ALA A 276 -22.26 0.74 -4.12
C ALA A 276 -23.16 1.86 -4.67
N PRO A 277 -24.49 1.80 -4.55
CA PRO A 277 -25.37 2.93 -4.89
C PRO A 277 -25.00 4.18 -4.06
N ALA A 278 -25.34 5.37 -4.57
CA ALA A 278 -24.98 6.62 -3.87
C ALA A 278 -25.63 6.56 -2.48
N MET A 279 -24.94 7.10 -1.46
CA MET A 279 -25.63 7.30 -0.18
C MET A 279 -26.95 8.00 -0.50
N PRO A 280 -28.11 7.42 -0.16
CA PRO A 280 -29.30 8.24 -0.12
C PRO A 280 -28.99 9.37 0.86
N ALA A 281 -29.32 10.61 0.47
CA ALA A 281 -29.50 11.66 1.47
C ALA A 281 -30.36 11.09 2.60
N PRO A 282 -30.11 11.41 3.88
CA PRO A 282 -30.86 10.84 4.98
C PRO A 282 -32.36 11.01 4.71
N VAL A 283 -33.03 9.89 4.45
CA VAL A 283 -34.47 9.84 4.25
C VAL A 283 -35.10 10.02 5.63
N ASN A 284 -35.96 11.02 5.74
CA ASN A 284 -36.78 11.35 6.89
C ASN A 284 -37.15 10.14 7.77
N ALA A 285 -36.57 10.06 8.96
CA ALA A 285 -37.23 9.40 10.10
C ALA A 285 -38.22 10.40 10.71
N GLY A 286 -39.24 10.77 9.93
CA GLY A 286 -40.39 11.54 10.38
C GLY A 286 -41.57 10.60 10.63
N GLY A 287 -41.54 9.87 11.74
CA GLY A 287 -42.64 9.06 12.24
C GLY A 287 -42.47 8.90 13.75
N GLY A 288 -43.28 9.63 14.51
CA GLY A 288 -43.10 9.86 15.94
C GLY A 288 -43.08 8.60 16.81
N GLY A 289 -42.28 8.66 17.87
CA GLY A 289 -42.23 7.67 18.93
C GLY A 289 -41.26 8.13 20.02
N SER A 290 -41.81 8.77 21.05
CA SER A 290 -41.12 9.18 22.27
C SER A 290 -40.43 8.00 22.96
N GLY A 291 -39.12 8.09 23.19
CA GLY A 291 -38.35 7.15 24.00
C GLY A 291 -37.11 7.84 24.59
N SER A 292 -37.05 7.85 25.91
CA SER A 292 -36.14 8.61 26.77
C SER A 292 -34.65 8.23 26.65
N ALA A 293 -33.80 9.23 26.89
CA ALA A 293 -32.35 9.15 27.01
C ALA A 293 -31.87 8.31 28.21
N THR A 294 -30.75 7.61 28.02
CA THR A 294 -29.69 7.46 29.04
C THR A 294 -28.33 7.26 28.37
N GLY A 295 -27.43 8.23 28.57
CA GLY A 295 -25.97 8.12 28.72
C GLY A 295 -25.14 7.40 27.64
N ASP A 296 -24.50 8.18 26.76
CA ASP A 296 -23.04 8.09 26.52
C ASP A 296 -22.58 9.27 25.63
N GLY A 297 -21.44 9.87 25.99
CA GLY A 297 -20.96 11.14 25.42
C GLY A 297 -20.57 11.09 23.94
N PRO A 298 -20.49 12.25 23.25
CA PRO A 298 -20.17 12.29 21.82
C PRO A 298 -18.70 11.92 21.60
N SER A 299 -18.49 10.70 21.11
CA SER A 299 -17.20 10.24 20.60
C SER A 299 -16.90 10.92 19.26
N TYR A 300 -16.24 12.07 19.29
CA TYR A 300 -15.63 12.68 18.11
C TYR A 300 -14.39 11.86 17.70
N GLY A 301 -14.60 10.75 17.00
CA GLY A 301 -13.51 9.82 16.72
C GLY A 301 -13.84 8.73 15.70
N SER A 302 -14.60 9.04 14.66
CA SER A 302 -14.68 8.19 13.47
C SER A 302 -15.25 8.98 12.31
N THR A 303 -14.48 9.11 11.24
CA THR A 303 -14.96 9.58 9.92
C THR A 303 -16.27 8.86 9.55
N PRO A 304 -17.41 9.56 9.40
CA PRO A 304 -18.71 8.91 9.24
C PRO A 304 -19.04 8.52 7.78
N TYR A 305 -18.04 8.21 6.94
CA TYR A 305 -18.26 8.04 5.49
C TYR A 305 -17.89 6.66 4.92
N ILE A 306 -17.69 5.65 5.77
CA ILE A 306 -17.56 4.26 5.32
C ILE A 306 -18.85 3.54 5.69
N ALA A 307 -19.90 3.73 4.89
CA ALA A 307 -21.03 2.84 4.94
C ALA A 307 -20.53 1.44 4.55
N THR A 308 -20.60 0.50 5.50
CA THR A 308 -20.58 -0.93 5.19
C THR A 308 -21.58 -1.17 4.05
N PRO A 309 -21.18 -1.81 2.92
CA PRO A 309 -22.10 -2.04 1.82
C PRO A 309 -23.29 -2.84 2.34
N SER A 310 -24.47 -2.23 2.18
CA SER A 310 -25.77 -2.74 2.58
C SER A 310 -26.05 -4.12 1.98
N ARG A 311 -26.96 -4.86 2.64
CA ARG A 311 -27.60 -6.08 2.13
C ARG A 311 -28.18 -5.77 0.72
N GLY A 312 -27.50 -6.15 -0.36
CA GLY A 312 -27.90 -5.82 -1.74
C GLY A 312 -26.90 -6.28 -2.80
N LEU A 313 -27.20 -5.99 -4.08
CA LEU A 313 -26.43 -6.43 -5.27
C LEU A 313 -24.93 -6.09 -5.18
N ALA A 314 -24.57 -4.90 -4.70
CA ALA A 314 -23.17 -4.48 -4.56
C ALA A 314 -22.40 -5.34 -3.54
N GLY A 315 -23.05 -5.72 -2.43
CA GLY A 315 -22.48 -6.61 -1.43
C GLY A 315 -22.31 -8.04 -1.98
N PHE A 316 -23.26 -8.52 -2.78
CA PHE A 316 -23.15 -9.80 -3.48
C PHE A 316 -22.00 -9.79 -4.50
N LEU A 317 -21.95 -8.79 -5.38
CA LEU A 317 -20.89 -8.62 -6.38
C LEU A 317 -19.50 -8.54 -5.74
N ARG A 318 -19.36 -7.80 -4.64
CA ARG A 318 -18.10 -7.74 -3.89
C ARG A 318 -17.65 -9.12 -3.42
N LYS A 319 -18.57 -9.92 -2.86
CA LYS A 319 -18.26 -11.27 -2.37
C LYS A 319 -17.94 -12.24 -3.50
N THR A 320 -18.66 -12.17 -4.62
CA THR A 320 -18.40 -13.03 -5.78
C THR A 320 -17.07 -12.69 -6.46
N ILE A 321 -16.76 -11.40 -6.63
CA ILE A 321 -15.45 -10.94 -7.13
C ILE A 321 -14.35 -11.41 -6.18
N LEU A 322 -14.50 -11.23 -4.87
CA LEU A 322 -13.52 -11.66 -3.88
C LEU A 322 -13.25 -13.18 -3.95
N ALA A 323 -14.31 -14.00 -4.00
CA ALA A 323 -14.18 -15.45 -4.05
C ALA A 323 -13.59 -15.94 -5.38
N GLY A 324 -14.05 -15.40 -6.51
CA GLY A 324 -13.53 -15.74 -7.84
C GLY A 324 -12.08 -15.30 -8.03
N ALA A 325 -11.75 -14.08 -7.60
CA ALA A 325 -10.38 -13.56 -7.63
C ALA A 325 -9.44 -14.38 -6.75
N LEU A 326 -9.88 -14.79 -5.56
CA LEU A 326 -9.10 -15.68 -4.69
C LEU A 326 -8.83 -17.02 -5.37
N LEU A 327 -9.86 -17.66 -5.94
CA LEU A 327 -9.71 -18.93 -6.65
C LEU A 327 -8.67 -18.82 -7.78
N VAL A 328 -8.82 -17.82 -8.65
CA VAL A 328 -7.92 -17.59 -9.79
C VAL A 328 -6.49 -17.27 -9.34
N ALA A 329 -6.34 -16.45 -8.30
CA ALA A 329 -5.03 -16.12 -7.74
C ALA A 329 -4.33 -17.36 -7.17
N LEU A 330 -5.06 -18.22 -6.47
CA LEU A 330 -4.52 -19.43 -5.86
C LEU A 330 -4.11 -20.46 -6.91
N VAL A 331 -4.89 -20.66 -7.97
CA VAL A 331 -4.50 -21.53 -9.10
C VAL A 331 -3.21 -21.02 -9.75
N GLY A 332 -3.11 -19.70 -9.99
CA GLY A 332 -1.90 -19.09 -10.54
C GLY A 332 -0.70 -19.23 -9.61
N PHE A 333 -0.90 -19.03 -8.30
CA PHE A 333 0.15 -19.16 -7.29
C PHE A 333 0.63 -20.60 -7.14
N GLU A 334 -0.29 -21.56 -7.09
CA GLU A 334 0.00 -22.98 -7.00
C GLU A 334 0.84 -23.46 -8.18
N GLY A 335 0.42 -23.15 -9.41
CA GLY A 335 1.14 -23.58 -10.60
C GLY A 335 2.51 -22.89 -10.77
N ARG A 336 2.58 -21.56 -10.61
CA ARG A 336 3.81 -20.78 -10.85
C ARG A 336 4.80 -20.85 -9.69
N VAL A 337 4.32 -20.75 -8.45
CA VAL A 337 5.20 -20.62 -7.27
C VAL A 337 5.43 -21.98 -6.64
N VAL A 338 4.36 -22.72 -6.33
CA VAL A 338 4.49 -23.95 -5.55
C VAL A 338 5.04 -25.10 -6.40
N PHE A 339 4.41 -25.44 -7.52
CA PHE A 339 4.86 -26.57 -8.35
C PHE A 339 6.10 -26.25 -9.17
N HIS A 340 6.14 -25.09 -9.81
CA HIS A 340 7.30 -24.72 -10.62
C HIS A 340 8.51 -24.27 -9.77
N GLY A 341 8.29 -23.45 -8.74
CA GLY A 341 9.39 -22.94 -7.89
C GLY A 341 9.82 -23.89 -6.78
N PHE A 342 8.87 -24.48 -6.05
CA PHE A 342 9.12 -25.32 -4.88
C PHE A 342 8.85 -26.81 -5.10
N GLY A 343 8.61 -27.25 -6.34
CA GLY A 343 8.25 -28.63 -6.66
C GLY A 343 9.24 -29.67 -6.14
N GLN A 344 10.53 -29.32 -6.09
CA GLN A 344 11.61 -30.18 -5.57
C GLN A 344 11.49 -30.52 -4.07
N TYR A 345 10.75 -29.71 -3.30
CA TYR A 345 10.54 -29.96 -1.87
C TYR A 345 9.28 -30.79 -1.59
N ILE A 346 8.47 -31.07 -2.62
CA ILE A 346 7.25 -31.84 -2.49
C ILE A 346 7.59 -33.33 -2.61
N GLN A 347 7.46 -34.07 -1.52
CA GLN A 347 7.88 -35.47 -1.44
C GLN A 347 6.78 -36.47 -1.84
N LEU A 348 5.53 -36.02 -1.91
CA LEU A 348 4.41 -36.88 -2.31
C LEU A 348 4.45 -37.21 -3.81
N PRO A 349 4.18 -38.46 -4.22
CA PRO A 349 4.05 -38.80 -5.62
C PRO A 349 2.73 -38.27 -6.21
N PRO A 350 2.68 -37.94 -7.52
CA PRO A 350 1.42 -37.68 -8.22
C PRO A 350 0.46 -38.86 -8.12
N PRO A 351 -0.87 -38.63 -7.96
CA PRO A 351 -1.58 -37.35 -7.92
C PRO A 351 -1.70 -36.73 -6.51
N TRP A 352 -1.15 -37.37 -5.49
CA TRP A 352 -1.34 -36.97 -4.08
C TRP A 352 -0.64 -35.66 -3.72
N ASN A 353 0.45 -35.32 -4.42
CA ASN A 353 1.07 -34.00 -4.29
C ASN A 353 0.10 -32.86 -4.64
N TRP A 354 -0.57 -32.94 -5.79
CA TRP A 354 -1.58 -31.96 -6.23
C TRP A 354 -2.68 -31.84 -5.19
N LEU A 355 -3.33 -32.95 -4.83
CA LEU A 355 -4.43 -32.93 -3.86
C LEU A 355 -4.02 -32.35 -2.50
N ALA A 356 -2.87 -32.76 -1.95
CA ALA A 356 -2.42 -32.31 -0.64
C ALA A 356 -2.04 -30.82 -0.64
N VAL A 357 -1.32 -30.37 -1.67
CA VAL A 357 -0.91 -28.96 -1.82
C VAL A 357 -2.12 -28.06 -2.06
N THR A 358 -3.01 -28.44 -3.00
CA THR A 358 -4.23 -27.67 -3.27
C THR A 358 -5.07 -27.56 -2.00
N PHE A 359 -5.30 -28.67 -1.30
CA PHE A 359 -6.11 -28.68 -0.08
C PHE A 359 -5.50 -27.83 1.05
N ALA A 360 -4.18 -27.92 1.25
CA ALA A 360 -3.48 -27.13 2.25
C ALA A 360 -3.50 -25.63 1.92
N LEU A 361 -3.19 -25.26 0.67
CA LEU A 361 -3.09 -23.88 0.23
C LEU A 361 -4.47 -23.20 0.21
N PHE A 362 -5.45 -23.81 -0.46
CA PHE A 362 -6.79 -23.23 -0.58
C PHE A 362 -7.47 -23.17 0.78
N GLY A 363 -7.29 -24.20 1.60
CA GLY A 363 -7.94 -24.21 2.89
C GLY A 363 -7.39 -23.16 3.87
N CYS A 364 -6.06 -23.00 3.93
CA CYS A 364 -5.43 -21.91 4.68
C CYS A 364 -5.85 -20.53 4.15
N ALA A 365 -5.94 -20.36 2.83
CA ALA A 365 -6.36 -19.10 2.22
C ALA A 365 -7.82 -18.75 2.54
N VAL A 366 -8.72 -19.73 2.60
CA VAL A 366 -10.12 -19.52 3.02
C VAL A 366 -10.19 -19.09 4.48
N VAL A 367 -9.45 -19.74 5.40
CA VAL A 367 -9.42 -19.35 6.81
C VAL A 367 -8.87 -17.92 6.97
N LEU A 368 -7.81 -17.58 6.22
CA LEU A 368 -7.27 -16.22 6.18
C LEU A 368 -8.31 -15.22 5.67
N LEU A 369 -9.06 -15.55 4.60
CA LEU A 369 -10.10 -14.68 4.08
C LEU A 369 -11.22 -14.46 5.10
N LEU A 370 -11.64 -15.51 5.81
CA LEU A 370 -12.64 -15.41 6.88
C LEU A 370 -12.15 -14.51 8.02
N HIS A 371 -10.86 -14.55 8.35
CA HIS A 371 -10.25 -13.63 9.30
C HIS A 371 -10.26 -12.17 8.80
N LEU A 372 -9.75 -11.93 7.58
CA LEU A 372 -9.65 -10.58 7.00
C LEU A 372 -11.01 -9.91 6.78
N THR A 373 -12.04 -10.70 6.47
CA THR A 373 -13.42 -10.21 6.30
C THR A 373 -14.19 -10.06 7.62
N GLY A 374 -13.62 -10.52 8.74
CA GLY A 374 -14.29 -10.54 10.05
C GLY A 374 -15.43 -11.55 10.15
N ALA A 375 -15.51 -12.52 9.23
CA ALA A 375 -16.54 -13.56 9.21
C ALA A 375 -16.26 -14.67 10.25
N LEU A 376 -15.00 -14.84 10.64
CA LEU A 376 -14.58 -15.79 11.67
C LEU A 376 -15.10 -15.38 13.06
N GLY A 377 -15.87 -16.25 13.70
CA GLY A 377 -16.55 -16.00 14.98
C GLY A 377 -17.88 -15.22 14.87
N ALA A 378 -18.13 -14.53 13.75
CA ALA A 378 -19.39 -13.84 13.49
C ALA A 378 -20.38 -14.69 12.72
N THR A 379 -19.92 -15.39 11.67
CA THR A 379 -20.75 -16.24 10.79
C THR A 379 -20.28 -17.68 10.75
N VAL A 380 -18.99 -17.92 10.96
CA VAL A 380 -18.40 -19.26 10.96
C VAL A 380 -17.77 -19.52 12.32
N ASP A 381 -18.12 -20.64 12.94
CA ASP A 381 -17.59 -21.04 14.23
C ASP A 381 -16.08 -21.26 14.18
N VAL A 382 -15.41 -20.81 15.23
CA VAL A 382 -13.94 -20.89 15.36
C VAL A 382 -13.47 -22.35 15.41
N THR A 383 -14.25 -23.24 16.03
CA THR A 383 -13.98 -24.69 16.09
C THR A 383 -13.93 -25.34 14.71
N VAL A 384 -14.86 -24.97 13.81
CA VAL A 384 -14.94 -25.48 12.44
C VAL A 384 -13.73 -24.98 11.64
N ALA A 385 -13.41 -23.70 11.73
CA ALA A 385 -12.24 -23.12 11.09
C ALA A 385 -10.93 -23.72 11.63
N GLY A 386 -10.84 -23.98 12.93
CA GLY A 386 -9.69 -24.62 13.58
C GLY A 386 -9.48 -26.06 13.14
N SER A 387 -10.56 -26.84 13.06
CA SER A 387 -10.54 -28.22 12.56
C SER A 387 -10.06 -28.27 11.12
N PHE A 388 -10.56 -27.35 10.29
CA PHE A 388 -10.15 -27.23 8.90
C PHE A 388 -8.67 -26.81 8.77
N LEU A 389 -8.22 -25.83 9.56
CA LEU A 389 -6.82 -25.43 9.61
C LEU A 389 -5.91 -26.61 10.01
N LEU A 390 -6.32 -27.43 10.97
CA LEU A 390 -5.60 -28.64 11.36
C LEU A 390 -5.47 -29.62 10.18
N LEU A 391 -6.55 -29.91 9.46
CA LEU A 391 -6.52 -30.75 8.25
C LEU A 391 -5.65 -30.14 7.12
N CYS A 392 -5.64 -28.83 6.95
CA CYS A 392 -4.78 -28.18 5.97
C CYS A 392 -3.30 -28.30 6.37
N THR A 393 -2.99 -28.12 7.65
CA THR A 393 -1.61 -28.27 8.15
C THR A 393 -1.11 -29.71 8.11
N THR A 394 -1.96 -30.73 8.34
CA THR A 394 -1.57 -32.14 8.13
C THR A 394 -1.23 -32.38 6.66
N ALA A 395 -2.11 -31.99 5.73
CA ALA A 395 -1.90 -32.16 4.30
C ALA A 395 -0.62 -31.47 3.82
N GLY A 396 -0.39 -30.22 4.23
CA GLY A 396 0.83 -29.48 3.90
C GLY A 396 2.10 -30.08 4.48
N SER A 397 2.04 -30.58 5.73
CA SER A 397 3.19 -31.25 6.37
C SER A 397 3.54 -32.57 5.68
N LEU A 398 2.53 -33.34 5.26
CA LEU A 398 2.74 -34.56 4.49
C LEU A 398 3.31 -34.25 3.10
N ALA A 399 2.82 -33.20 2.44
CA ALA A 399 3.36 -32.76 1.15
C ALA A 399 4.83 -32.33 1.25
N ALA A 400 5.20 -31.64 2.32
CA ALA A 400 6.58 -31.25 2.61
C ALA A 400 7.48 -32.43 3.08
N GLY A 401 6.92 -33.62 3.28
CA GLY A 401 7.68 -34.81 3.70
C GLY A 401 8.05 -34.85 5.19
N VAL A 402 7.28 -34.16 6.05
CA VAL A 402 7.50 -34.22 7.50
C VAL A 402 7.27 -35.67 8.00
N PRO A 403 8.26 -36.31 8.65
CA PRO A 403 8.10 -37.67 9.16
C PRO A 403 7.07 -37.71 10.29
N PHE A 404 6.38 -38.85 10.45
CA PHE A 404 5.31 -39.01 11.45
C PHE A 404 5.72 -38.65 12.88
N ALA A 405 6.98 -38.85 13.25
CA ALA A 405 7.50 -38.48 14.58
C ALA A 405 7.54 -36.95 14.81
N TRP A 406 7.69 -36.15 13.75
CA TRP A 406 7.73 -34.68 13.81
C TRP A 406 6.39 -34.02 13.51
N LEU A 407 5.40 -34.79 13.02
CA LEU A 407 4.06 -34.34 12.69
C LEU A 407 3.31 -33.69 13.87
N PRO A 408 3.51 -34.05 15.16
CA PRO A 408 2.87 -33.34 16.26
C PRO A 408 3.21 -31.84 16.33
N ALA A 409 4.39 -31.41 15.88
CA ALA A 409 4.81 -30.00 15.95
C ALA A 409 3.91 -29.05 15.13
N PRO A 410 3.68 -29.28 13.82
CA PRO A 410 2.77 -28.44 13.02
C PRO A 410 1.31 -28.54 13.49
N LEU A 411 0.88 -29.69 14.03
CA LEU A 411 -0.47 -29.82 14.59
C LEU A 411 -0.67 -29.05 15.88
N LEU A 412 0.33 -29.02 16.75
CA LEU A 412 0.33 -28.15 17.93
C LEU A 412 0.29 -26.69 17.52
N ALA A 413 0.95 -26.32 16.42
CA ALA A 413 0.85 -24.97 15.86
C ALA A 413 -0.60 -24.64 15.47
N ALA A 414 -1.23 -25.50 14.65
CA ALA A 414 -2.61 -25.35 14.22
C ALA A 414 -3.60 -25.25 15.39
N CYS A 415 -3.50 -26.19 16.33
CA CYS A 415 -4.37 -26.29 17.49
C CYS A 415 -4.18 -25.12 18.46
N GLY A 416 -2.94 -24.72 18.73
CA GLY A 416 -2.64 -23.56 19.57
C GLY A 416 -3.20 -22.27 18.97
N LEU A 417 -3.14 -22.11 17.65
CA LEU A 417 -3.70 -20.94 16.97
C LEU A 417 -5.23 -20.95 17.03
N SER A 418 -5.88 -22.09 16.80
CA SER A 418 -7.35 -22.18 16.87
C SER A 418 -7.88 -21.91 18.27
N LEU A 419 -7.24 -22.47 19.31
CA LEU A 419 -7.63 -22.25 20.70
C LEU A 419 -7.42 -20.77 21.10
N PHE A 420 -6.33 -20.16 20.64
CA PHE A 420 -6.08 -18.74 20.89
C PHE A 420 -7.19 -17.82 20.35
N TYR A 421 -7.83 -18.17 19.24
CA TYR A 421 -8.96 -17.39 18.73
C TYR A 421 -10.16 -17.38 19.68
N GLU A 422 -10.36 -18.45 20.45
CA GLU A 422 -11.44 -18.58 21.43
C GLU A 422 -11.05 -17.96 22.79
N SER A 423 -9.92 -18.37 23.36
CA SER A 423 -9.55 -18.00 24.73
C SER A 423 -8.88 -16.63 24.85
N ARG A 424 -8.24 -16.15 23.77
CA ARG A 424 -7.31 -15.00 23.77
C ARG A 424 -6.18 -15.12 24.81
N SER A 425 -5.88 -16.33 25.27
CA SER A 425 -4.86 -16.61 26.28
C SER A 425 -3.46 -16.66 25.70
N LEU A 426 -2.50 -15.99 26.35
CA LEU A 426 -1.08 -16.06 25.98
C LEU A 426 -0.52 -17.49 26.00
N ARG A 427 -1.03 -18.34 26.91
CA ARG A 427 -0.54 -19.72 27.04
C ARG A 427 -0.76 -20.52 25.75
N GLU A 428 -1.95 -20.41 25.17
CA GLU A 428 -2.32 -21.12 23.94
C GLU A 428 -1.61 -20.54 22.72
N TYR A 429 -1.40 -19.22 22.70
CA TYR A 429 -0.56 -18.60 21.69
C TYR A 429 0.90 -19.10 21.76
N MET A 430 1.46 -19.30 22.96
CA MET A 430 2.80 -19.86 23.11
C MET A 430 2.88 -21.30 22.62
N VAL A 431 1.80 -22.10 22.72
CA VAL A 431 1.74 -23.43 22.10
C VAL A 431 1.85 -23.30 20.57
N PHE A 432 1.17 -22.32 19.97
CA PHE A 432 1.32 -22.01 18.55
C PHE A 432 2.77 -21.64 18.19
N VAL A 433 3.38 -20.73 18.95
CA VAL A 433 4.76 -20.28 18.73
C VAL A 433 5.74 -21.45 18.78
N VAL A 434 5.65 -22.30 19.80
CA VAL A 434 6.55 -23.45 19.96
C VAL A 434 6.35 -24.47 18.84
N GLY A 435 5.11 -24.82 18.49
CA GLY A 435 4.83 -25.74 17.39
C GLY A 435 5.33 -25.24 16.04
N ALA A 436 5.10 -23.95 15.73
CA ALA A 436 5.57 -23.32 14.50
C ALA A 436 7.10 -23.25 14.45
N PHE A 437 7.74 -22.86 15.57
CA PHE A 437 9.19 -22.79 15.68
C PHE A 437 9.84 -24.16 15.45
N LEU A 438 9.37 -25.21 16.12
CA LEU A 438 9.90 -26.57 15.95
C LEU A 438 9.76 -27.07 14.52
N THR A 439 8.62 -26.78 13.87
CA THR A 439 8.38 -27.13 12.46
C THR A 439 9.39 -26.45 11.53
N CYS A 440 9.62 -25.15 11.70
CA CYS A 440 10.59 -24.42 10.90
C CYS A 440 12.03 -24.86 11.18
N VAL A 441 12.39 -25.13 12.44
CA VAL A 441 13.73 -25.65 12.79
C VAL A 441 13.97 -27.00 12.13
N TRP A 442 13.00 -27.90 12.16
CA TRP A 442 13.09 -29.19 11.47
C TRP A 442 13.34 -28.99 9.97
N PHE A 443 12.54 -28.15 9.31
CA PHE A 443 12.66 -27.87 7.88
C PHE A 443 14.04 -27.30 7.53
N MET A 444 14.50 -26.28 8.25
CA MET A 444 15.80 -25.66 8.01
C MET A 444 16.96 -26.62 8.26
N ARG A 445 16.85 -27.45 9.31
CA ARG A 445 17.85 -28.46 9.64
C ARG A 445 17.94 -29.55 8.57
N HIS A 446 16.79 -30.03 8.11
CA HIS A 446 16.72 -31.14 7.18
C HIS A 446 17.20 -30.75 5.77
N HIS A 447 16.96 -29.50 5.33
CA HIS A 447 17.26 -29.08 3.96
C HIS A 447 18.54 -28.26 3.78
N TYR A 448 18.98 -27.47 4.78
CA TYR A 448 20.04 -26.48 4.56
C TYR A 448 21.23 -26.56 5.51
N TRP A 449 21.05 -27.14 6.70
CA TRP A 449 22.09 -27.10 7.74
C TRP A 449 23.34 -27.90 7.38
N PHE A 450 23.23 -28.91 6.51
CA PHE A 450 24.35 -29.70 6.02
C PHE A 450 25.13 -29.04 4.86
N LEU A 451 24.64 -27.92 4.32
CA LEU A 451 25.28 -27.22 3.20
C LEU A 451 26.35 -26.24 3.71
N ASP A 452 27.62 -26.58 3.47
CA ASP A 452 28.78 -25.72 3.75
C ASP A 452 29.13 -24.82 2.56
N ILE A 453 28.20 -23.94 2.18
CA ILE A 453 28.41 -22.95 1.11
C ILE A 453 28.72 -21.59 1.75
N MET A 454 29.69 -20.85 1.22
CA MET A 454 30.00 -19.48 1.65
C MET A 454 29.19 -18.48 0.81
N VAL A 455 28.50 -17.57 1.49
CA VAL A 455 27.63 -16.53 0.92
C VAL A 455 28.08 -15.18 1.48
N SER A 456 28.68 -14.32 0.65
CA SER A 456 29.17 -12.98 1.05
C SER A 456 29.99 -13.00 2.37
N GLY A 457 30.92 -13.95 2.48
CA GLY A 457 31.81 -14.10 3.64
C GLY A 457 31.21 -14.82 4.85
N MET A 458 29.97 -15.29 4.80
CA MET A 458 29.35 -16.10 5.86
C MET A 458 28.96 -17.48 5.38
N ARG A 459 29.10 -18.51 6.23
CA ARG A 459 28.59 -19.85 5.92
C ARG A 459 27.06 -19.83 5.88
N LEU A 460 26.46 -20.51 4.90
CA LEU A 460 25.01 -20.64 4.71
C LEU A 460 24.33 -21.16 5.99
N HIS A 461 24.95 -22.14 6.65
CA HIS A 461 24.50 -22.63 7.94
C HIS A 461 24.38 -21.53 9.04
N THR A 462 25.27 -20.53 9.06
CA THR A 462 25.14 -19.37 9.97
C THR A 462 23.96 -18.50 9.59
N ILE A 463 23.71 -18.29 8.30
CA ILE A 463 22.54 -17.56 7.80
C ILE A 463 21.26 -18.28 8.20
N CYS A 464 21.21 -19.61 8.09
CA CYS A 464 20.06 -20.41 8.55
C CYS A 464 19.82 -20.26 10.07
N LYS A 465 20.88 -20.21 10.88
CA LYS A 465 20.76 -19.94 12.33
C LYS A 465 20.21 -18.55 12.61
N LEU A 466 20.66 -17.53 11.87
CA LEU A 466 20.12 -16.17 11.98
C LEU A 466 18.65 -16.12 11.56
N ALA A 467 18.26 -16.85 10.51
CA ALA A 467 16.87 -16.95 10.06
C ALA A 467 15.96 -17.58 11.14
N VAL A 468 16.42 -18.67 11.77
CA VAL A 468 15.72 -19.31 12.90
C VAL A 468 15.66 -18.37 14.11
N ALA A 469 16.73 -17.62 14.40
CA ALA A 469 16.73 -16.63 15.48
C ALA A 469 15.74 -15.48 15.21
N ALA A 470 15.69 -14.99 13.97
CA ALA A 470 14.72 -14.01 13.50
C ALA A 470 13.29 -14.57 13.41
N LEU A 471 13.09 -15.88 13.47
CA LEU A 471 11.73 -16.42 13.51
C LEU A 471 11.08 -16.21 14.88
N VAL A 472 11.87 -16.21 15.95
CA VAL A 472 11.36 -16.13 17.34
C VAL A 472 10.62 -14.81 17.60
N PRO A 473 11.17 -13.61 17.32
CA PRO A 473 10.42 -12.38 17.50
C PRO A 473 9.25 -12.28 16.52
N ALA A 474 9.41 -12.75 15.28
CA ALA A 474 8.35 -12.72 14.26
C ALA A 474 7.10 -13.50 14.70
N LEU A 475 7.28 -14.67 15.33
CA LEU A 475 6.17 -15.48 15.85
C LEU A 475 5.62 -14.97 17.19
N THR A 476 6.45 -14.38 18.06
CA THR A 476 6.03 -13.99 19.41
C THR A 476 5.36 -12.62 19.48
N VAL A 477 5.86 -11.64 18.73
CA VAL A 477 5.40 -10.24 18.81
C VAL A 477 3.90 -10.08 18.57
N PRO A 478 3.26 -10.71 17.56
CA PRO A 478 1.83 -10.50 17.32
C PRO A 478 0.96 -10.89 18.52
N GLY A 479 1.25 -12.02 19.19
CA GLY A 479 0.53 -12.44 20.39
C GLY A 479 0.79 -11.53 21.59
N LEU A 480 2.03 -11.05 21.78
CA LEU A 480 2.36 -10.11 22.86
C LEU A 480 1.65 -8.77 22.69
N VAL A 481 1.52 -8.28 21.45
CA VAL A 481 0.76 -7.06 21.12
C VAL A 481 -0.73 -7.24 21.44
N ILE A 482 -1.33 -8.37 21.05
CA ILE A 482 -2.75 -8.66 21.33
C ILE A 482 -3.00 -8.79 22.84
N ALA A 483 -2.10 -9.46 23.55
CA ALA A 483 -2.17 -9.65 25.00
C ALA A 483 -1.76 -8.42 25.83
N ARG A 484 -1.43 -7.30 25.16
CA ARG A 484 -1.10 -6.02 25.79
C ARG A 484 0.09 -6.07 26.75
N VAL A 485 1.09 -6.89 26.43
CA VAL A 485 2.34 -6.96 27.20
C VAL A 485 3.09 -5.62 27.11
N ASN A 486 3.99 -5.38 28.07
CA ASN A 486 4.78 -4.16 28.17
C ASN A 486 5.43 -3.76 26.83
N ALA A 487 5.21 -2.50 26.42
CA ALA A 487 5.71 -1.90 25.19
C ALA A 487 7.24 -1.98 25.03
N HIS A 488 7.99 -2.00 26.14
CA HIS A 488 9.45 -2.17 26.11
C HIS A 488 9.87 -3.57 25.63
N ILE A 489 9.14 -4.62 26.03
CA ILE A 489 9.43 -6.01 25.64
C ILE A 489 9.10 -6.19 24.15
N VAL A 490 7.91 -5.75 23.74
CA VAL A 490 7.48 -5.77 22.33
C VAL A 490 8.47 -4.99 21.46
N GLY A 491 8.85 -3.80 21.92
CA GLY A 491 9.80 -2.95 21.23
C GLY A 491 11.19 -3.55 21.10
N GLY A 492 11.72 -4.13 22.18
CA GLY A 492 13.02 -4.81 22.16
C GLY A 492 13.06 -6.00 21.21
N LEU A 493 11.99 -6.81 21.19
CA LEU A 493 11.86 -7.94 20.25
C LEU A 493 11.79 -7.48 18.80
N LEU A 494 11.06 -6.40 18.51
CA LEU A 494 11.00 -5.82 17.15
C LEU A 494 12.34 -5.23 16.70
N VAL A 495 13.07 -4.55 17.59
CA VAL A 495 14.41 -4.04 17.26
C VAL A 495 15.37 -5.19 17.00
N MET A 496 15.33 -6.24 17.84
CA MET A 496 16.12 -7.45 17.63
C MET A 496 15.80 -8.11 16.27
N GLN A 497 14.51 -8.23 15.93
CA GLN A 497 14.05 -8.70 14.61
C GLN A 497 14.62 -7.85 13.47
N ALA A 498 14.50 -6.52 13.58
CA ALA A 498 14.94 -5.59 12.54
C ALA A 498 16.46 -5.70 12.30
N VAL A 499 17.25 -5.78 13.37
CA VAL A 499 18.72 -5.96 13.29
C VAL A 499 19.06 -7.28 12.60
N LEU A 500 18.45 -8.39 13.01
CA LEU A 500 18.71 -9.70 12.40
C LEU A 500 18.35 -9.70 10.91
N LEU A 501 17.21 -9.12 10.54
CA LEU A 501 16.81 -8.99 9.14
C LEU A 501 17.76 -8.09 8.33
N CYS A 502 18.25 -6.97 8.91
CA CYS A 502 19.24 -6.13 8.23
C CYS A 502 20.52 -6.91 7.92
N ILE A 503 21.06 -7.64 8.90
CA ILE A 503 22.28 -8.45 8.73
C ILE A 503 22.06 -9.54 7.67
N MET A 504 20.93 -10.24 7.72
CA MET A 504 20.63 -11.32 6.77
C MET A 504 20.45 -10.79 5.34
N GLU A 505 19.62 -9.76 5.16
CA GLU A 505 19.31 -9.24 3.83
C GLU A 505 20.51 -8.57 3.17
N GLU A 506 21.39 -7.89 3.94
CA GLU A 506 22.65 -7.36 3.42
C GLU A 506 23.48 -8.46 2.76
N ARG A 507 23.63 -9.59 3.46
CA ARG A 507 24.52 -10.69 3.07
C ARG A 507 23.93 -11.49 1.91
N LEU A 508 22.63 -11.74 1.97
CA LEU A 508 21.90 -12.46 0.92
C LEU A 508 21.82 -11.64 -0.38
N TYR A 509 21.58 -10.33 -0.27
CA TYR A 509 21.53 -9.43 -1.44
C TYR A 509 22.91 -9.20 -2.05
N ALA A 510 23.93 -8.95 -1.21
CA ALA A 510 25.30 -8.74 -1.68
C ALA A 510 25.88 -9.97 -2.38
N ALA A 511 25.61 -11.19 -1.89
CA ALA A 511 26.07 -12.42 -2.52
C ALA A 511 25.55 -12.57 -3.96
N GLY A 512 24.27 -12.26 -4.20
CA GLY A 512 23.69 -12.33 -5.54
C GLY A 512 24.33 -11.38 -6.55
N ASN A 513 24.80 -10.22 -6.09
CA ASN A 513 25.42 -9.20 -6.95
C ASN A 513 26.94 -9.39 -7.12
N ALA A 514 27.63 -9.94 -6.12
CA ALA A 514 29.08 -10.14 -6.18
C ALA A 514 29.49 -11.33 -7.07
N ASP A 515 28.67 -12.37 -7.16
CA ASP A 515 29.03 -13.62 -7.84
C ASP A 515 28.63 -13.64 -9.34
N GLY A 516 28.09 -12.53 -9.88
CA GLY A 516 27.67 -12.43 -11.28
C GLY A 516 26.61 -13.46 -11.69
N ALA A 517 25.89 -14.02 -10.72
CA ALA A 517 24.89 -15.06 -10.95
C ALA A 517 23.72 -14.50 -11.77
N PRO A 518 23.17 -15.28 -12.73
CA PRO A 518 22.09 -14.82 -13.60
C PRO A 518 20.79 -14.49 -12.86
N GLU A 519 20.60 -15.00 -11.65
CA GLU A 519 19.47 -14.67 -10.78
C GLU A 519 19.98 -14.26 -9.38
N PRO A 520 19.50 -13.13 -8.82
CA PRO A 520 19.90 -12.70 -7.50
C PRO A 520 19.34 -13.67 -6.45
N MET A 521 20.21 -14.22 -5.60
CA MET A 521 19.83 -15.18 -4.55
C MET A 521 18.77 -14.61 -3.57
N TYR A 522 18.78 -13.29 -3.35
CA TYR A 522 17.73 -12.59 -2.63
C TYR A 522 17.35 -11.31 -3.37
N PRO A 523 16.13 -11.22 -3.90
CA PRO A 523 15.76 -10.12 -4.77
C PRO A 523 15.46 -8.83 -4.01
N GLY A 524 15.78 -7.68 -4.62
CA GLY A 524 15.65 -6.36 -4.00
C GLY A 524 14.21 -5.98 -3.63
N TYR A 525 13.21 -6.52 -4.32
CA TYR A 525 11.80 -6.28 -3.96
C TYR A 525 11.43 -6.86 -2.58
N LEU A 526 12.08 -7.93 -2.12
CA LEU A 526 11.86 -8.46 -0.78
C LEU A 526 12.46 -7.53 0.28
N VAL A 527 13.64 -6.95 0.02
CA VAL A 527 14.23 -5.91 0.89
C VAL A 527 13.27 -4.73 1.02
N LEU A 528 12.69 -4.26 -0.10
CA LEU A 528 11.69 -3.19 -0.08
C LEU A 528 10.43 -3.61 0.69
N ALA A 529 9.91 -4.82 0.45
CA ALA A 529 8.70 -5.31 1.10
C ALA A 529 8.87 -5.43 2.63
N THR A 530 9.99 -6.00 3.10
CA THR A 530 10.24 -6.13 4.55
C THR A 530 10.52 -4.77 5.20
N SER A 531 11.15 -3.84 4.48
CA SER A 531 11.40 -2.47 4.95
C SER A 531 10.10 -1.68 5.09
N LEU A 532 9.26 -1.66 4.05
CA LEU A 532 7.98 -0.96 4.06
C LEU A 532 7.00 -1.59 5.04
N GLY A 533 6.94 -2.93 5.10
CA GLY A 533 6.15 -3.67 6.08
C GLY A 533 6.58 -3.36 7.51
N GLY A 534 7.88 -3.33 7.77
CA GLY A 534 8.46 -2.95 9.06
C GLY A 534 8.13 -1.50 9.45
N LEU A 535 8.27 -0.55 8.52
CA LEU A 535 7.91 0.86 8.74
C LEU A 535 6.40 1.02 9.00
N ALA A 536 5.55 0.35 8.22
CA ALA A 536 4.11 0.39 8.42
C ALA A 536 3.71 -0.20 9.77
N ALA A 537 4.28 -1.34 10.16
CA ALA A 537 4.05 -1.96 11.46
C ALA A 537 4.51 -1.04 12.61
N ALA A 538 5.71 -0.46 12.51
CA ALA A 538 6.22 0.48 13.51
C ALA A 538 5.29 1.69 13.66
N ARG A 539 4.85 2.30 12.56
CA ARG A 539 3.90 3.43 12.57
C ARG A 539 2.57 3.06 13.21
N LEU A 540 1.97 1.94 12.81
CA LEU A 540 0.67 1.49 13.35
C LEU A 540 0.74 1.17 14.84
N LEU A 541 1.84 0.57 15.31
CA LEU A 541 2.02 0.25 16.71
C LEU A 541 2.32 1.50 17.55
N THR A 542 3.11 2.45 17.04
CA THR A 542 3.32 3.75 17.68
C THR A 542 2.02 4.54 17.77
N GLY A 543 1.22 4.56 16.68
CA GLY A 543 -0.10 5.19 16.63
C GLY A 543 -1.12 4.62 17.62
N ARG A 544 -0.94 3.36 18.01
CA ARG A 544 -1.78 2.68 19.03
C ARG A 544 -1.16 2.73 20.43
N GLY A 545 -0.10 3.50 20.65
CA GLY A 545 0.59 3.60 21.94
C GLY A 545 1.26 2.30 22.39
N ARG A 546 1.58 1.38 21.46
CA ARG A 546 2.20 0.07 21.73
C ARG A 546 3.72 0.08 21.65
N LEU A 547 4.31 1.16 21.15
CA LEU A 547 5.76 1.36 21.10
C LEU A 547 6.14 2.68 21.77
N SER A 548 7.30 2.68 22.41
CA SER A 548 7.90 3.92 22.91
C SER A 548 8.46 4.76 21.74
N PRO A 549 8.53 6.10 21.87
CA PRO A 549 9.10 6.96 20.85
C PRO A 549 10.55 6.58 20.48
N LEU A 550 11.35 6.19 21.48
CA LEU A 550 12.74 5.74 21.28
C LEU A 550 12.80 4.50 20.38
N VAL A 551 11.98 3.49 20.67
CA VAL A 551 11.93 2.28 19.86
C VAL A 551 11.40 2.59 18.45
N SER A 552 10.38 3.44 18.33
CA SER A 552 9.85 3.84 17.03
C SER A 552 10.91 4.52 16.18
N TRP A 553 11.70 5.43 16.77
CA TRP A 553 12.82 6.10 16.10
C TRP A 553 13.86 5.11 15.59
N LEU A 554 14.29 4.15 16.44
CA LEU A 554 15.23 3.10 16.04
C LEU A 554 14.70 2.20 14.92
N LEU A 555 13.43 1.82 14.95
CA LEU A 555 12.84 1.00 13.89
C LEU A 555 12.76 1.78 12.57
N HIS A 556 12.43 3.07 12.61
CA HIS A 556 12.41 3.90 11.40
C HIS A 556 13.80 4.09 10.80
N SER A 557 14.83 4.26 11.63
CA SER A 557 16.21 4.37 11.15
C SER A 557 16.72 3.04 10.57
N LEU A 558 16.46 1.90 11.23
CA LEU A 558 16.89 0.58 10.74
C LEU A 558 16.19 0.17 9.44
N TYR A 559 14.85 0.26 9.37
CA TYR A 559 14.14 -0.10 8.15
C TYR A 559 14.36 0.91 7.02
N GLY A 560 14.58 2.20 7.34
CA GLY A 560 15.00 3.19 6.35
C GLY A 560 16.40 2.92 5.79
N ALA A 561 17.33 2.47 6.64
CA ALA A 561 18.71 2.19 6.25
C ALA A 561 18.84 1.04 5.25
N LYS A 562 17.87 0.11 5.24
CA LYS A 562 17.81 -0.97 4.23
C LYS A 562 17.73 -0.45 2.79
N ALA A 563 17.26 0.77 2.56
CA ALA A 563 17.31 1.38 1.24
C ALA A 563 18.74 1.50 0.70
N ALA A 564 19.76 1.64 1.57
CA ALA A 564 21.16 1.70 1.16
C ALA A 564 21.65 0.40 0.51
N ILE A 565 21.07 -0.76 0.89
CA ILE A 565 21.37 -2.07 0.30
C ILE A 565 21.14 -2.04 -1.22
N LEU A 566 20.08 -1.36 -1.65
CA LEU A 566 19.66 -1.31 -3.05
C LEU A 566 20.50 -0.33 -3.88
N ILE A 567 21.09 0.70 -3.24
CA ILE A 567 21.88 1.73 -3.93
C ILE A 567 23.32 1.26 -4.11
N ILE A 568 23.95 0.72 -3.06
CA ILE A 568 25.35 0.27 -3.09
C ILE A 568 25.43 -1.12 -2.43
N PRO A 569 25.18 -2.21 -3.19
CA PRO A 569 25.11 -3.56 -2.65
C PRO A 569 26.38 -4.03 -1.93
N GLU A 570 27.55 -3.56 -2.37
CA GLU A 570 28.85 -4.04 -1.87
C GLU A 570 29.38 -3.23 -0.67
N GLY A 571 28.77 -2.09 -0.35
CA GLY A 571 29.36 -1.10 0.54
C GLY A 571 29.23 -1.38 2.04
N ASN A 572 28.48 -2.42 2.45
CA ASN A 572 28.09 -2.68 3.84
C ASN A 572 27.60 -1.41 4.59
N LEU A 573 26.85 -0.56 3.88
CA LEU A 573 26.54 0.80 4.31
C LEU A 573 25.37 0.88 5.30
N ILE A 574 24.74 -0.24 5.67
CA ILE A 574 23.53 -0.22 6.52
C ILE A 574 23.82 0.46 7.86
N THR A 575 24.96 0.17 8.48
CA THR A 575 25.34 0.75 9.78
C THR A 575 25.49 2.27 9.69
N ALA A 576 26.24 2.76 8.69
CA ALA A 576 26.42 4.18 8.43
C ALA A 576 25.10 4.88 8.07
N ALA A 577 24.27 4.25 7.21
CA ALA A 577 22.97 4.76 6.82
C ALA A 577 21.99 4.82 8.01
N ALA A 578 22.00 3.82 8.89
CA ALA A 578 21.17 3.80 10.10
C ALA A 578 21.57 4.90 11.08
N LEU A 579 22.87 5.16 11.24
CA LEU A 579 23.37 6.26 12.07
C LEU A 579 22.99 7.62 11.48
N LEU A 580 23.18 7.82 10.16
CA LEU A 580 22.83 9.06 9.47
C LEU A 580 21.32 9.34 9.51
N LEU A 581 20.50 8.32 9.20
CA LEU A 581 19.04 8.42 9.29
C LEU A 581 18.59 8.62 10.73
N GLY A 582 19.21 7.93 11.69
CA GLY A 582 18.98 8.13 13.11
C GLY A 582 19.21 9.59 13.52
N ALA A 583 20.34 10.18 13.13
CA ALA A 583 20.68 11.57 13.45
C ALA A 583 19.72 12.58 12.81
N THR A 584 19.36 12.39 11.55
CA THR A 584 18.47 13.30 10.81
C THR A 584 17.01 13.22 11.26
N ILE A 585 16.54 12.03 11.66
CA ILE A 585 15.14 11.79 12.05
C ILE A 585 14.92 11.99 13.56
N ALA A 586 15.97 11.95 14.39
CA ALA A 586 15.87 12.13 15.84
C ALA A 586 15.10 13.40 16.28
N PRO A 587 15.35 14.60 15.71
CA PRO A 587 14.62 15.80 16.11
C PRO A 587 13.10 15.67 15.92
N TYR A 588 12.67 14.97 14.88
CA TYR A 588 11.25 14.77 14.58
C TYR A 588 10.55 13.84 15.58
N PHE A 589 11.25 12.84 16.13
CA PHE A 589 10.66 11.89 17.09
C PHE A 589 10.72 12.38 18.53
N PHE A 590 11.73 13.17 18.90
CA PHE A 590 11.89 13.67 20.28
C PHE A 590 11.30 15.07 20.50
N TYR A 591 11.28 15.92 19.47
CA TYR A 591 10.84 17.32 19.59
C TYR A 591 9.74 17.69 18.56
N GLY A 592 9.35 16.76 17.70
CA GLY A 592 8.34 17.01 16.67
C GLY A 592 6.90 17.06 17.21
N PRO A 593 5.97 17.66 16.45
CA PRO A 593 4.59 17.78 16.86
C PRO A 593 3.89 16.41 16.96
N SER A 594 3.09 16.23 18.00
CA SER A 594 2.47 14.95 18.41
C SER A 594 1.53 14.29 17.39
N TRP A 595 1.15 14.98 16.30
CA TRP A 595 0.30 14.43 15.24
C TRP A 595 1.00 13.34 14.42
N LEU A 596 2.34 13.36 14.31
CA LEU A 596 3.13 12.28 13.69
C LEU A 596 2.99 10.94 14.43
N HIS A 597 2.60 10.96 15.70
CA HIS A 597 2.35 9.79 16.53
C HIS A 597 0.86 9.46 16.68
N ASN A 598 -0.04 10.35 16.27
CA ASN A 598 -1.47 10.24 16.61
C ASN A 598 -2.42 10.14 15.39
N THR A 599 -1.91 10.17 14.16
CA THR A 599 -2.76 9.94 12.98
C THR A 599 -2.63 8.50 12.48
N PRO A 600 -3.74 7.72 12.41
CA PRO A 600 -3.74 6.33 11.95
C PRO A 600 -3.42 6.17 10.45
#